data_AF-A0AAU8PSW0-F1
#
_entry.id   AF-A0AAU8PSW0-F1
#
_cell.length_a   1.000
_cell.length_b   1.000
_cell.length_c   1.000
_cell.angle_alpha   90.00
_cell.angle_beta   90.00
_cell.angle_gamma   90.00
#
_symmetry.space_group_name_H-M   'P 1'
#
loop_
_entity.id
_entity.type
_entity.pdbx_description
1 polymer ?
#
loop_
_entity_poly.entity_id
_entity_poly.type
_entity_poly.pdbx_seq_one_letter_code
_entity_poly.pdbx_strand_id
1 'polypeptide(L)'
;MAKDRYIYPAIFDYADDGISVEFPDLPGCYTCGDNDEEALRMAKEALALHLYGLEEDSYPIPEPSPVNKLKVEPNQVVVLVEVWMPPFRDEMKHRAVKKTLTIPKWLDDLAREHNVNFSHLLQNALKEYLGINEKQP
;
A
#
# COMPACT_ATOMS: atom_id res chain seq x y z
N MET A 1 11.52 -5.29 -14.27
CA MET A 1 10.26 -5.69 -13.59
C MET A 1 10.54 -5.69 -12.11
N ALA A 2 9.62 -5.16 -11.30
CA ALA A 2 9.73 -5.22 -9.86
C ALA A 2 9.67 -6.69 -9.38
N LYS A 3 10.35 -7.01 -8.29
CA LYS A 3 10.41 -8.36 -7.73
C LYS A 3 9.07 -8.69 -7.06
N ASP A 4 8.61 -9.92 -7.08
CA ASP A 4 7.31 -10.26 -6.48
C ASP A 4 7.38 -10.54 -4.97
N ARG A 5 8.57 -10.90 -4.47
CA ARG A 5 8.78 -11.27 -3.07
C ARG A 5 9.94 -10.49 -2.50
N TYR A 6 9.69 -9.79 -1.41
CA TYR A 6 10.69 -9.00 -0.68
C TYR A 6 10.79 -9.50 0.75
N ILE A 7 12.02 -9.46 1.28
CA ILE A 7 12.32 -9.82 2.66
C ILE A 7 13.26 -8.73 3.17
N TYR A 8 12.82 -7.98 4.19
CA TYR A 8 13.63 -6.95 4.83
C TYR A 8 13.78 -7.23 6.32
N PRO A 9 14.94 -6.92 6.91
CA PRO A 9 15.04 -6.82 8.35
C PRO A 9 14.25 -5.62 8.84
N ALA A 10 13.45 -5.84 9.87
CA ALA A 10 12.80 -4.81 10.66
C ALA A 10 13.39 -4.83 12.07
N ILE A 11 13.57 -3.66 12.67
CA ILE A 11 13.96 -3.52 14.07
C ILE A 11 12.67 -3.28 14.87
N PHE A 12 12.39 -4.18 15.80
CA PHE A 12 11.29 -4.08 16.74
C PHE A 12 11.86 -3.54 18.04
N ASP A 13 11.39 -2.38 18.47
CA ASP A 13 11.82 -1.66 19.66
C ASP A 13 10.73 -1.75 20.72
N TYR A 14 11.02 -2.46 21.81
CA TYR A 14 10.08 -2.67 22.91
C TYR A 14 10.16 -1.54 23.92
N ALA A 15 9.04 -0.86 24.11
CA ALA A 15 8.84 0.19 25.11
C ALA A 15 7.66 -0.17 26.04
N ASP A 16 7.46 0.64 27.09
CA ASP A 16 6.39 0.41 28.07
C ASP A 16 4.97 0.60 27.48
N ASP A 17 4.86 1.34 26.38
CA ASP A 17 3.61 1.70 25.71
C ASP A 17 3.37 0.96 24.38
N GLY A 18 4.22 -0.01 24.03
CA GLY A 18 4.05 -0.86 22.86
C GLY A 18 5.35 -1.19 22.16
N ILE A 19 5.23 -1.62 20.90
CA ILE A 19 6.36 -2.02 20.05
C ILE A 19 6.40 -1.10 18.85
N SER A 20 7.49 -0.36 18.70
CA SER A 20 7.77 0.41 17.48
C SER A 20 8.53 -0.44 16.49
N VAL A 21 8.22 -0.31 15.20
CA VAL A 21 8.86 -1.07 14.14
C VAL A 21 9.38 -0.13 13.06
N GLU A 22 10.64 -0.30 12.71
CA GLU A 22 11.29 0.43 11.61
C GLU A 22 12.05 -0.52 10.67
N PHE A 23 12.22 -0.08 9.43
CA PHE A 23 13.01 -0.79 8.42
C PHE A 23 14.28 0.02 8.11
N PRO A 24 15.47 -0.42 8.54
CA PRO A 24 16.71 0.36 8.39
C PRO A 24 17.04 0.74 6.95
N ASP A 25 16.71 -0.14 6.00
CA ASP A 25 16.98 0.06 4.57
C ASP A 25 15.86 0.81 3.84
N LEU A 26 14.74 1.11 4.51
CA LEU A 26 13.58 1.79 3.93
C LEU A 26 13.22 3.03 4.77
N PRO A 27 13.96 4.14 4.62
CA PRO A 27 13.72 5.36 5.38
C PRO A 27 12.28 5.86 5.23
N GLY A 28 11.61 6.11 6.35
CA GLY A 28 10.20 6.52 6.36
C GLY A 28 9.20 5.37 6.47
N CYS A 29 9.65 4.11 6.45
CA CYS A 29 8.81 2.95 6.71
C CYS A 29 8.77 2.65 8.22
N TYR A 30 7.79 3.24 8.90
CA TYR A 30 7.58 3.11 10.34
C TYR A 30 6.17 2.60 10.64
N THR A 31 6.05 1.83 11.72
CA THR A 31 4.75 1.42 12.25
C THR A 31 4.88 1.02 13.73
N CYS A 32 3.78 0.65 14.36
CA CYS A 32 3.77 0.18 15.74
C CYS A 32 2.62 -0.82 15.96
N GLY A 33 2.68 -1.53 17.09
CA GLY A 33 1.60 -2.38 17.57
C GLY A 33 1.68 -2.57 19.09
N ASP A 34 0.56 -2.95 19.71
CA ASP A 34 0.47 -3.09 21.16
C ASP A 34 1.13 -4.39 21.67
N ASN A 35 1.36 -5.34 20.77
CA ASN A 35 1.96 -6.65 21.05
C ASN A 35 2.66 -7.22 19.79
N ASP A 36 3.38 -8.33 19.94
CA ASP A 36 4.20 -8.94 18.87
C ASP A 36 3.39 -9.30 17.61
N GLU A 37 2.18 -9.84 17.78
CA GLU A 37 1.32 -10.26 16.67
C GLU A 37 0.87 -9.04 15.87
N GLU A 38 0.40 -8.00 16.56
CA GLU A 38 0.00 -6.76 15.93
C GLU A 38 1.17 -6.06 15.27
N ALA A 39 2.31 -5.92 15.96
CA ALA A 39 3.50 -5.29 15.42
C ALA A 39 3.98 -6.00 14.15
N LEU A 40 3.98 -7.34 14.11
CA LEU A 40 4.33 -8.09 12.91
C LEU A 40 3.32 -7.92 11.77
N ARG A 41 2.02 -7.93 12.07
CA ARG A 41 0.97 -7.68 11.08
C ARG A 41 1.13 -6.28 10.47
N MET A 42 1.29 -5.27 11.32
CA MET A 42 1.48 -3.88 10.93
C MET A 42 2.78 -3.69 10.14
N ALA A 43 3.87 -4.36 10.53
CA ALA A 43 5.14 -4.33 9.80
C ALA A 43 5.01 -4.86 8.38
N LYS A 44 4.28 -5.97 8.18
CA LYS A 44 4.02 -6.52 6.84
C LYS A 44 3.23 -5.56 5.96
N GLU A 45 2.20 -4.92 6.53
CA GLU A 45 1.38 -3.95 5.81
C GLU A 45 2.19 -2.70 5.45
N ALA A 46 2.94 -2.14 6.41
CA ALA A 46 3.80 -0.99 6.20
C ALA A 46 4.87 -1.26 5.13
N LEU A 47 5.52 -2.44 5.18
CA LEU A 47 6.52 -2.84 4.18
C LEU A 47 5.91 -2.93 2.77
N ALA A 48 4.77 -3.61 2.62
CA ALA A 48 4.10 -3.75 1.33
C ALA A 48 3.67 -2.38 0.77
N LEU A 49 3.09 -1.52 1.62
CA LEU A 49 2.65 -0.19 1.23
C LEU A 49 3.83 0.71 0.81
N HIS A 50 4.92 0.69 1.58
CA HIS A 50 6.10 1.50 1.28
C HIS A 50 6.76 1.05 -0.04
N LEU A 51 6.93 -0.26 -0.25
CA LEU A 51 7.47 -0.80 -1.50
C LEU A 51 6.57 -0.46 -2.69
N TYR A 52 5.25 -0.56 -2.53
CA TYR A 52 4.30 -0.16 -3.58
C TYR A 52 4.43 1.33 -3.93
N GLY A 53 4.58 2.21 -2.93
CA GLY A 53 4.81 3.64 -3.16
C GLY A 53 6.09 3.90 -3.97
N LEU A 54 7.20 3.24 -3.63
CA LEU A 54 8.45 3.33 -4.40
C LEU A 54 8.27 2.85 -5.85
N GLU A 55 7.49 1.79 -6.08
CA GLU A 55 7.18 1.27 -7.41
C GLU A 55 6.37 2.28 -8.24
N GLU A 56 5.32 2.88 -7.66
CA GLU A 56 4.46 3.87 -8.33
C GLU A 56 5.23 5.15 -8.70
N ASP A 57 6.11 5.61 -7.81
CA ASP A 57 6.96 6.78 -8.04
C ASP A 57 8.19 6.47 -8.91
N SER A 58 8.34 5.22 -9.36
CA SER A 58 9.51 4.74 -10.13
C SER A 58 10.86 4.99 -9.43
N TYR A 59 10.86 4.97 -8.10
CA TYR A 59 12.08 5.03 -7.29
C TYR A 59 12.76 3.66 -7.19
N PRO A 60 14.10 3.63 -7.06
CA PRO A 60 14.80 2.38 -6.81
C PRO A 60 14.45 1.84 -5.43
N ILE A 61 14.22 0.53 -5.34
CA ILE A 61 14.03 -0.18 -4.08
C ILE A 61 15.41 -0.54 -3.51
N PRO A 62 15.80 -0.05 -2.32
CA PRO A 62 17.10 -0.35 -1.70
C PRO A 62 17.27 -1.83 -1.38
N GLU A 63 18.45 -2.41 -1.51
CA GLU A 63 18.67 -3.83 -1.13
C GLU A 63 18.66 -4.02 0.40
N PRO A 64 18.11 -5.12 0.93
CA PRO A 64 18.06 -5.38 2.37
C PRO A 64 19.45 -5.65 2.94
N SER A 65 19.71 -5.05 4.10
CA SER A 65 20.92 -5.29 4.89
C SER A 65 20.93 -6.71 5.47
N PRO A 66 22.09 -7.39 5.52
CA PRO A 66 22.22 -8.65 6.22
C PRO A 66 21.92 -8.50 7.71
N VAL A 67 21.03 -9.34 8.25
CA VAL A 67 20.61 -9.33 9.67
C VAL A 67 21.80 -9.34 10.62
N ASN A 68 22.84 -10.11 10.31
CA ASN A 68 24.05 -10.24 11.15
C ASN A 68 24.94 -8.99 11.18
N LYS A 69 24.67 -7.96 10.38
CA LYS A 69 25.39 -6.69 10.37
C LYS A 69 24.64 -5.59 11.10
N LEU A 70 23.36 -5.80 11.43
CA LEU A 70 22.55 -4.84 12.16
C LEU A 70 22.96 -4.84 13.63
N LYS A 71 23.12 -3.64 14.18
CA LYS A 71 23.37 -3.43 15.60
C LYS A 71 22.08 -2.90 16.20
N VAL A 72 21.67 -3.51 17.30
CA VAL A 72 20.43 -3.18 18.00
C VAL A 72 20.73 -2.99 19.48
N GLU A 73 19.91 -2.18 20.14
CA GLU A 73 19.96 -1.95 21.58
C GLU A 73 19.37 -3.14 22.36
N PRO A 74 19.57 -3.22 23.70
CA PRO A 74 19.12 -4.38 24.49
C PRO A 74 17.62 -4.64 24.47
N ASN A 75 16.80 -3.61 24.23
CA ASN A 75 15.35 -3.68 24.13
C ASN A 75 14.86 -3.81 22.69
N GLN A 76 15.76 -4.07 21.74
CA GLN A 76 15.46 -4.18 20.32
C GLN A 76 15.76 -5.59 19.80
N VAL A 77 14.93 -6.06 18.87
CA VAL A 77 15.15 -7.33 18.16
C VAL A 77 15.01 -7.14 16.66
N VAL A 78 15.80 -7.89 15.90
CA VAL A 78 15.68 -7.90 14.43
C VAL A 78 14.75 -9.02 14.00
N VAL A 79 13.71 -8.67 13.25
CA VAL A 79 12.73 -9.60 12.69
C VAL A 79 12.79 -9.53 11.17
N LEU A 80 12.90 -10.68 10.50
CA LEU A 80 12.77 -10.72 9.04
C LEU A 80 11.30 -10.68 8.65
N VAL A 81 10.92 -9.64 7.93
CA VAL A 81 9.55 -9.44 7.45
C VAL A 81 9.51 -9.71 5.96
N GLU A 82 8.65 -10.65 5.59
CA GLU A 82 8.43 -11.04 4.21
C GLU A 82 7.09 -10.52 3.70
N VAL A 83 7.11 -10.02 2.46
CA VAL A 83 5.90 -9.64 1.73
C VAL A 83 5.86 -10.27 0.34
N TRP A 84 4.67 -10.70 -0.04
CA TRP A 84 4.32 -11.18 -1.38
C TRP A 84 3.48 -10.11 -2.06
N MET A 85 4.07 -9.41 -3.03
CA MET A 85 3.51 -8.20 -3.62
C MET A 85 2.39 -8.42 -4.64
N PRO A 86 2.32 -9.50 -5.44
CA PRO A 86 1.30 -9.60 -6.48
C PRO A 86 -0.15 -9.40 -6.01
N PRO A 87 -0.64 -10.03 -4.92
CA PRO A 87 -1.99 -9.77 -4.43
C PRO A 87 -2.17 -8.35 -3.92
N PHE A 88 -1.14 -7.78 -3.26
CA PHE A 88 -1.18 -6.41 -2.77
C PHE A 88 -1.25 -5.40 -3.92
N ARG A 89 -0.45 -5.59 -4.98
CA ARG A 89 -0.48 -4.76 -6.19
C ARG A 89 -1.83 -4.84 -6.89
N ASP A 90 -2.41 -6.03 -6.96
CA ASP A 90 -3.73 -6.27 -7.54
C ASP A 90 -4.78 -5.47 -6.76
N GLU A 91 -4.83 -5.65 -5.44
CA GLU A 91 -5.71 -4.92 -4.54
C GLU A 91 -5.56 -3.40 -4.68
N MET A 92 -4.32 -2.89 -4.72
CA MET A 92 -4.07 -1.46 -4.88
C MET A 92 -4.53 -0.92 -6.24
N LYS A 93 -4.34 -1.69 -7.32
CA LYS A 93 -4.79 -1.30 -8.69
C LYS A 93 -6.31 -1.26 -8.82
N HIS A 94 -7.02 -2.19 -8.17
CA HIS A 94 -8.48 -2.25 -8.23
C HIS A 94 -9.16 -1.36 -7.19
N ARG A 95 -8.40 -0.72 -6.30
CA ARG A 95 -8.96 0.17 -5.27
C ARG A 95 -9.68 1.35 -5.91
N ALA A 96 -10.99 1.45 -5.64
CA ALA A 96 -11.79 2.58 -6.09
C ALA A 96 -11.34 3.88 -5.42
N VAL A 97 -11.07 4.92 -6.22
CA VAL A 97 -10.69 6.26 -5.74
C VAL A 97 -11.87 7.22 -5.90
N LYS A 98 -12.29 7.86 -4.82
CA LYS A 98 -13.36 8.89 -4.85
C LYS A 98 -12.90 10.08 -5.72
N LYS A 99 -13.77 10.51 -6.64
CA LYS A 99 -13.57 11.70 -7.46
C LYS A 99 -14.67 12.72 -7.18
N THR A 100 -14.27 13.96 -6.88
CA THR A 100 -15.18 15.11 -6.78
C THR A 100 -15.24 15.78 -8.13
N LEU A 101 -16.44 16.00 -8.66
CA LEU A 101 -16.66 16.56 -9.99
C LEU A 101 -17.80 17.58 -9.97
N THR A 102 -17.83 18.44 -11.00
CA THR A 102 -18.86 19.47 -11.18
C THR A 102 -19.58 19.24 -12.49
N ILE A 103 -20.92 19.23 -12.45
CA ILE A 103 -21.80 19.13 -13.63
C ILE A 103 -22.91 20.18 -13.54
N PRO A 104 -23.51 20.59 -14.67
CA PRO A 104 -24.67 21.48 -14.65
C PRO A 104 -25.82 20.91 -13.82
N LYS A 105 -26.50 21.77 -13.06
CA LYS A 105 -27.61 21.37 -12.16
C LYS A 105 -28.70 20.59 -12.88
N TRP A 106 -29.12 21.05 -14.07
CA TRP A 106 -30.16 20.39 -14.85
C TRP A 106 -29.82 18.93 -15.20
N LEU A 107 -28.53 18.62 -15.35
CA LEU A 107 -28.07 17.28 -15.68
C LEU A 107 -28.01 16.39 -14.44
N ASP A 108 -27.61 16.93 -13.28
CA ASP A 108 -27.66 16.22 -11.99
C ASP A 108 -29.11 15.87 -11.62
N ASP A 109 -30.03 16.85 -11.76
CA ASP A 109 -31.45 16.65 -11.47
C ASP A 109 -32.04 15.52 -12.35
N LEU A 110 -31.80 15.58 -13.67
CA LEU A 110 -32.26 14.56 -14.62
C LEU A 110 -31.64 13.18 -14.36
N ALA A 111 -30.34 13.11 -14.06
CA ALA A 111 -29.65 11.87 -13.77
C ALA A 111 -30.17 11.21 -12.48
N ARG A 112 -30.50 12.01 -11.45
CA ARG A 112 -31.10 11.50 -10.21
C ARG A 112 -32.52 10.99 -10.41
N GLU A 113 -33.33 11.68 -11.22
CA GLU A 113 -34.69 11.22 -11.57
C GLU A 113 -34.65 9.82 -12.22
N HIS A 114 -33.64 9.56 -13.05
CA HIS A 114 -33.42 8.28 -13.71
C HIS A 114 -32.56 7.29 -12.90
N ASN A 115 -32.24 7.56 -11.62
CA ASN A 115 -31.42 6.72 -10.75
C ASN A 115 -30.05 6.33 -11.37
N VAL A 116 -29.42 7.26 -12.09
CA VAL A 116 -28.12 7.04 -12.73
C VAL A 116 -27.03 6.82 -11.67
N ASN A 117 -26.24 5.76 -11.85
CA ASN A 117 -25.02 5.55 -11.07
C ASN A 117 -23.86 6.34 -11.70
N PHE A 118 -23.62 7.54 -11.18
CA PHE A 118 -22.55 8.43 -11.67
C PHE A 118 -21.17 7.78 -11.66
N SER A 119 -20.85 6.97 -10.64
CA SER A 119 -19.54 6.31 -10.55
C SER A 119 -19.35 5.30 -11.67
N HIS A 120 -20.34 4.44 -11.89
CA HIS A 120 -20.29 3.44 -12.95
C HIS A 120 -20.31 4.09 -14.34
N LEU A 121 -21.14 5.12 -14.55
CA LEU A 121 -21.20 5.86 -15.81
C LEU A 121 -19.84 6.51 -16.13
N LEU A 122 -19.21 7.17 -15.16
CA LEU A 122 -17.90 7.78 -15.34
C LEU A 122 -16.83 6.73 -15.67
N GLN A 123 -16.81 5.60 -14.97
CA GLN A 123 -15.87 4.52 -15.25
C GLN A 123 -16.01 3.99 -16.68
N ASN A 124 -17.24 3.74 -17.13
CA ASN A 124 -17.50 3.24 -18.48
C ASN A 124 -17.14 4.26 -19.54
N ALA A 125 -17.52 5.52 -19.35
CA ALA A 125 -17.16 6.60 -20.27
C ALA A 125 -15.63 6.78 -20.38
N LEU A 126 -14.89 6.65 -19.27
CA LEU A 126 -13.43 6.70 -19.28
C LEU A 126 -12.82 5.50 -20.01
N LYS A 127 -13.34 4.28 -19.77
CA LYS A 127 -12.89 3.06 -20.46
C LYS A 127 -13.09 3.19 -21.97
N GLU A 128 -14.28 3.62 -22.39
CA GLU A 128 -14.61 3.85 -23.80
C GLU A 128 -13.70 4.92 -24.42
N TYR A 129 -13.56 6.08 -23.75
CA TYR A 129 -12.71 7.17 -24.21
C TYR A 129 -11.23 6.77 -24.36
N LEU A 130 -10.72 5.93 -23.46
CA LEU A 130 -9.34 5.44 -23.48
C LEU A 130 -9.17 4.16 -24.34
N GLY A 131 -10.24 3.63 -24.95
CA GLY A 131 -10.19 2.42 -25.77
C GLY A 131 -9.92 1.13 -24.97
N ILE A 132 -10.28 1.09 -23.69
CA ILE A 132 -10.10 -0.05 -22.80
C ILE A 132 -11.35 -0.95 -22.91
N ASN A 133 -11.24 -2.02 -23.70
CA ASN A 133 -12.27 -3.06 -23.81
C ASN A 133 -12.01 -4.14 -22.75
N GLU A 134 -12.85 -4.24 -21.72
CA GLU A 134 -12.60 -5.14 -20.58
C GLU A 134 -12.48 -6.62 -21.00
N LYS A 135 -11.28 -7.16 -20.82
CA LYS A 135 -11.00 -8.27 -19.89
C LYS A 135 -9.57 -8.06 -19.40
N GLN A 136 -9.40 -7.37 -18.28
CA GLN A 136 -8.21 -7.56 -17.47
C GLN A 136 -8.68 -7.85 -16.04
N PRO A 137 -8.19 -8.95 -15.44
CA PRO A 137 -8.61 -9.41 -14.12
C PRO A 137 -8.40 -8.33 -13.05
#